data_AF-A0A2G1MFM1-F1
#
_entry.id   AF-A0A2G1MFM1-F1
#
_cell.length_a   1.000
_cell.length_b   1.000
_cell.length_c   1.000
_cell.angle_alpha   90.00
_cell.angle_beta   90.00
_cell.angle_gamma   90.00
#
_symmetry.space_group_name_H-M   'P 1'
#
loop_
_entity.id
_entity.type
_entity.pdbx_description
1 polymer ?
#
loop_
_entity_poly.entity_id
_entity_poly.type
_entity_poly.pdbx_seq_one_letter_code
_entity_poly.pdbx_strand_id
1 'polypeptide(L)'
;MIRQIGASALFAGLAAGVLAALLQFWFVVPLLMEAELYESGARAHFTDGYIGSTAGAPPLGDALARHAGTLAMNVVAWIGFGLVMAAGFALAHRQGVRIDARRGLVWGLAGFAALALAPSFGLPPELPGTIAAEVSVRQAWWGFCVIATAAGLALMAFGRGPAWLVAGAALLAAPHVIGAPHLDRYFGTAAPELAALFSTRALGVSAAAWALLGVMGGWIWSHETA
;
A
#
# COMPACT_ATOMS: atom_id res chain seq x y z
N MET A 1 16.72 -20.44 -11.09
CA MET A 1 15.43 -20.00 -10.49
C MET A 1 15.55 -19.64 -9.01
N ILE A 2 15.91 -20.53 -8.08
CA ILE A 2 15.97 -20.17 -6.63
C ILE A 2 16.93 -19.01 -6.34
N ARG A 3 18.16 -19.05 -6.90
CA ARG A 3 19.13 -17.94 -6.80
C ARG A 3 18.56 -16.61 -7.33
N GLN A 4 17.81 -16.69 -8.43
CA GLN A 4 17.24 -15.52 -9.11
C GLN A 4 16.10 -14.89 -8.31
N ILE A 5 15.23 -15.74 -7.75
CA ILE A 5 14.17 -15.32 -6.84
C ILE A 5 14.77 -14.65 -5.62
N GLY A 6 15.80 -15.24 -5.02
CA GLY A 6 16.47 -14.68 -3.85
C GLY A 6 17.10 -13.31 -4.11
N ALA A 7 17.88 -13.16 -5.18
CA ALA A 7 18.57 -11.91 -5.50
C ALA A 7 17.60 -10.79 -5.92
N SER A 8 16.69 -11.06 -6.86
CA SER A 8 15.69 -10.10 -7.32
C SER A 8 14.81 -9.61 -6.16
N ALA A 9 14.31 -10.53 -5.32
CA ALA A 9 13.49 -10.19 -4.18
C ALA A 9 14.24 -9.38 -3.12
N LEU A 10 15.46 -9.80 -2.75
CA LEU A 10 16.22 -9.17 -1.68
C LEU A 10 16.64 -7.75 -2.05
N PHE A 11 17.26 -7.55 -3.22
CA PHE A 11 17.79 -6.23 -3.60
C PHE A 11 16.68 -5.26 -4.01
N ALA A 12 15.69 -5.71 -4.78
CA ALA A 12 14.56 -4.84 -5.14
C ALA A 12 13.70 -4.51 -3.91
N GLY A 13 13.46 -5.50 -3.04
CA GLY A 13 12.73 -5.32 -1.79
C GLY A 13 13.44 -4.39 -0.81
N LEU A 14 14.75 -4.54 -0.64
CA LEU A 14 15.56 -3.63 0.20
C LEU A 14 15.47 -2.19 -0.33
N ALA A 15 15.67 -1.98 -1.63
CA ALA A 15 15.63 -0.66 -2.23
C ALA A 15 14.24 -0.02 -2.11
N ALA A 16 13.18 -0.77 -2.38
CA ALA A 16 11.81 -0.32 -2.19
C ALA A 16 11.49 0.00 -0.72
N GLY A 17 11.97 -0.82 0.22
CA GLY A 17 11.79 -0.60 1.66
C GLY A 17 12.51 0.64 2.17
N VAL A 18 13.74 0.89 1.73
CA VAL A 18 14.48 2.11 2.07
C VAL A 18 13.78 3.34 1.47
N LEU A 19 13.37 3.28 0.19
CA LEU A 19 12.62 4.37 -0.43
C LEU A 19 11.31 4.64 0.33
N ALA A 20 10.53 3.60 0.64
CA ALA A 20 9.29 3.72 1.38
C ALA A 20 9.49 4.39 2.74
N ALA A 21 10.52 3.98 3.50
CA ALA A 21 10.84 4.57 4.79
C ALA A 21 11.22 6.06 4.67
N LEU A 22 12.09 6.42 3.71
CA LEU A 22 12.47 7.82 3.48
C LEU A 22 11.27 8.69 3.13
N LEU A 23 10.43 8.21 2.22
CA LEU A 23 9.22 8.92 1.84
C LEU A 23 8.20 8.98 2.99
N GLN A 24 8.09 7.93 3.81
CA GLN A 24 7.24 7.96 5.01
C GLN A 24 7.73 9.00 6.01
N PHE A 25 9.03 9.06 6.31
CA PHE A 25 9.57 10.07 7.23
C PHE A 25 9.30 11.49 6.75
N TRP A 26 9.31 11.72 5.44
CA TRP A 26 9.07 13.04 4.87
C TRP A 26 7.59 13.40 4.76
N PHE A 27 6.75 12.47 4.31
CA PHE A 27 5.38 12.76 3.88
C PHE A 27 4.31 12.28 4.86
N VAL A 28 4.55 11.16 5.55
CA VAL A 28 3.53 10.41 6.30
C VAL A 28 3.69 10.59 7.80
N VAL A 29 4.89 10.40 8.34
CA VAL A 29 5.18 10.48 9.77
C VAL A 29 4.81 11.84 10.39
N PRO A 30 5.09 13.00 9.74
CA PRO A 30 4.64 14.28 10.28
C PRO A 30 3.11 14.33 10.46
N LEU A 31 2.34 13.75 9.54
CA LEU A 31 0.88 13.73 9.63
C LEU A 31 0.37 12.81 10.75
N LEU A 32 1.04 11.68 10.97
CA LEU A 32 0.75 10.79 12.11
C LEU A 32 0.99 11.51 13.43
N MET A 33 2.14 12.19 13.56
CA MET A 33 2.48 12.95 14.77
C MET A 33 1.55 14.12 15.01
N GLU A 34 1.09 14.77 13.94
CA GLU A 34 0.10 15.83 14.03
C GLU A 34 -1.28 15.29 14.45
N ALA A 35 -1.67 14.12 13.97
CA ALA A 35 -2.92 13.46 14.36
C ALA A 35 -2.93 13.01 15.83
N GLU A 36 -1.78 12.56 16.38
CA GLU A 36 -1.61 12.24 17.81
C GLU A 36 -1.97 13.45 18.72
N LEU A 37 -1.78 14.69 18.24
CA LEU A 37 -2.19 15.90 18.98
C LEU A 37 -3.71 16.07 19.03
N TYR A 38 -4.44 15.64 17.99
CA TYR A 38 -5.90 15.63 18.00
C TYR A 38 -6.45 14.49 18.87
N GLU A 39 -5.83 13.30 18.83
CA GLU A 39 -6.21 12.17 19.66
C GLU A 39 -6.03 12.45 21.16
N SER A 40 -4.94 13.12 21.53
CA SER A 40 -4.67 13.53 22.93
C SER A 40 -5.48 14.74 23.41
N GLY A 41 -6.20 15.42 22.52
CA GLY A 41 -6.95 16.65 22.83
C GLY A 41 -6.08 17.92 22.93
N ALA A 42 -4.77 17.84 22.62
CA ALA A 42 -3.90 19.00 22.51
C ALA A 42 -4.27 19.91 21.31
N ARG A 43 -4.95 19.34 20.32
CA ARG A 43 -5.61 20.05 19.22
C ARG A 43 -7.07 19.63 19.11
N ALA A 44 -7.87 20.53 18.57
CA ALA A 44 -9.27 20.28 18.31
C ALA A 44 -9.66 20.86 16.94
N HIS A 45 -10.54 20.16 16.24
CA HIS A 45 -11.11 20.63 14.98
C HIS A 45 -12.38 21.46 15.23
N PHE A 46 -13.21 21.03 16.18
CA PHE A 46 -14.38 21.78 16.65
C PHE A 46 -14.40 21.86 18.19
N THR A 47 -14.54 23.06 18.74
CA THR A 47 -14.84 23.29 20.17
C THR A 47 -15.94 24.34 20.33
N ASP A 48 -16.46 24.50 21.54
CA ASP A 48 -17.44 25.54 21.86
C ASP A 48 -16.81 26.94 21.66
N GLY A 49 -17.09 27.55 20.50
CA GLY A 49 -16.70 28.92 20.17
C GLY A 49 -15.39 29.08 19.40
N TYR A 50 -14.67 28.00 19.08
CA TYR A 50 -13.45 28.05 18.26
C TYR A 50 -13.40 26.90 17.24
N ILE A 51 -12.97 27.22 16.02
CA ILE A 51 -12.89 26.25 14.92
C ILE A 51 -11.42 26.14 14.50
N GLY A 52 -10.85 24.94 14.65
CA GLY A 52 -9.53 24.58 14.16
C GLY A 52 -8.39 24.64 15.18
N SER A 53 -7.19 24.29 14.73
CA SER A 53 -5.92 24.40 15.45
C SER A 53 -4.83 24.74 14.45
N THR A 54 -3.74 25.38 14.89
CA THR A 54 -2.61 25.69 13.99
C THR A 54 -2.00 24.41 13.44
N ALA A 55 -1.86 24.33 12.11
CA ALA A 55 -1.25 23.17 11.45
C ALA A 55 0.25 23.07 11.74
N GLY A 56 0.78 21.84 11.74
CA GLY A 56 2.20 21.55 11.85
C GLY A 56 2.52 20.43 12.83
N ALA A 57 3.45 19.56 12.46
CA ALA A 57 3.87 18.43 13.28
C ALA A 57 4.98 18.81 14.28
N PRO A 58 5.07 18.13 15.43
CA PRO A 58 6.25 18.20 16.28
C PRO A 58 7.52 17.74 15.54
N PRO A 59 8.73 18.15 15.98
CA PRO A 59 9.98 17.71 15.38
C PRO A 59 10.14 16.19 15.43
N LEU A 60 10.70 15.61 14.36
CA LEU A 60 10.95 14.16 14.26
C LEU A 60 11.92 13.63 15.34
N GLY A 61 12.76 14.49 15.91
CA GLY A 61 13.88 14.11 16.79
C GLY A 61 13.48 13.40 18.09
N ASP A 62 12.23 13.55 18.54
CA ASP A 62 11.81 13.12 19.87
C ASP A 62 11.54 11.60 19.99
N ALA A 63 11.70 10.83 18.91
CA ALA A 63 11.33 9.40 18.86
C ALA A 63 12.25 8.53 17.99
N LEU A 64 13.59 8.62 18.17
CA LEU A 64 14.56 7.91 17.34
C LEU A 64 14.32 6.38 17.25
N ALA A 65 13.96 5.74 18.37
CA ALA A 65 13.67 4.30 18.41
C ALA A 65 12.45 3.93 17.56
N ARG A 66 11.39 4.74 17.57
CA ARG A 66 10.18 4.57 16.74
C ARG A 66 10.52 4.66 15.25
N HIS A 67 11.35 5.63 14.89
CA HIS A 67 11.76 5.83 13.50
C HIS A 67 12.68 4.72 13.01
N ALA A 68 13.63 4.27 13.83
CA ALA A 68 14.45 3.10 13.51
C ALA A 68 13.59 1.83 13.31
N GLY A 69 12.58 1.62 14.15
CA GLY A 69 11.60 0.54 13.99
C GLY A 69 10.81 0.64 12.68
N THR A 70 10.42 1.85 12.29
CA THR A 70 9.72 2.11 11.01
C THR A 70 10.58 1.74 9.81
N LEU A 71 11.86 2.14 9.82
CA LEU A 71 12.80 1.77 8.76
C LEU A 71 12.98 0.24 8.68
N ALA A 72 13.23 -0.41 9.83
CA ALA A 72 13.43 -1.85 9.88
C ALA A 72 12.20 -2.62 9.38
N MET A 73 11.01 -2.21 9.81
CA MET A 73 9.76 -2.85 9.40
C MET A 73 9.49 -2.68 7.91
N ASN A 74 9.75 -1.49 7.35
CA ASN A 74 9.64 -1.29 5.90
C ASN A 74 10.60 -2.20 5.14
N VAL A 75 11.87 -2.28 5.54
CA VAL A 75 12.84 -3.17 4.87
C VAL A 75 12.36 -4.62 4.86
N VAL A 76 11.93 -5.14 6.02
CA VAL A 76 11.44 -6.52 6.12
C VAL A 76 10.18 -6.75 5.27
N ALA A 77 9.20 -5.84 5.38
CA ALA A 77 7.93 -5.96 4.64
C ALA A 77 8.14 -5.91 3.12
N TRP A 78 8.97 -4.99 2.64
CA TRP A 78 9.24 -4.82 1.21
C TRP A 78 10.11 -5.94 0.62
N ILE A 79 11.01 -6.55 1.41
CA ILE A 79 11.67 -7.81 1.02
C ILE A 79 10.62 -8.93 0.88
N GLY A 80 9.67 -9.01 1.81
CA GLY A 80 8.53 -9.94 1.71
C GLY A 80 7.72 -9.76 0.42
N PHE A 81 7.36 -8.52 0.08
CA PHE A 81 6.69 -8.22 -1.19
C PHE A 81 7.56 -8.52 -2.41
N GLY A 82 8.87 -8.29 -2.32
CA GLY A 82 9.84 -8.70 -3.34
C GLY A 82 9.83 -10.20 -3.60
N LEU A 83 9.73 -11.03 -2.56
CA LEU A 83 9.64 -12.49 -2.69
C LEU A 83 8.36 -12.91 -3.42
N VAL A 84 7.21 -12.31 -3.04
CA VAL A 84 5.93 -12.56 -3.71
C VAL A 84 5.99 -12.14 -5.17
N MET A 85 6.56 -10.98 -5.48
CA MET A 85 6.70 -10.49 -6.84
C MET A 85 7.63 -11.38 -7.67
N ALA A 86 8.77 -11.79 -7.13
CA ALA A 86 9.69 -12.70 -7.80
C ALA A 86 9.06 -14.09 -8.07
N ALA A 87 8.20 -14.58 -7.17
CA ALA A 87 7.40 -15.77 -7.41
C ALA A 87 6.39 -15.58 -8.56
N GLY A 88 5.76 -14.40 -8.64
CA GLY A 88 4.91 -14.01 -9.78
C GLY A 88 5.67 -13.98 -11.10
N PHE A 89 6.85 -13.35 -11.13
CA PHE A 89 7.74 -13.37 -12.31
C PHE A 89 8.12 -14.79 -12.72
N ALA A 90 8.45 -15.66 -11.77
CA ALA A 90 8.78 -17.05 -12.03
C ALA A 90 7.61 -17.81 -12.70
N LEU A 91 6.39 -17.62 -12.21
CA LEU A 91 5.20 -18.24 -12.78
C LEU A 91 4.93 -17.74 -14.20
N ALA A 92 5.00 -16.43 -14.42
CA ALA A 92 4.77 -15.83 -15.73
C ALA A 92 5.87 -16.21 -16.75
N HIS A 93 7.12 -16.28 -16.29
CA HIS A 93 8.23 -16.73 -17.12
C HIS A 93 8.03 -18.18 -17.61
N ARG A 94 7.53 -19.07 -16.75
CA ARG A 94 7.17 -20.45 -17.14
C ARG A 94 6.06 -20.51 -18.20
N GLN A 95 5.22 -19.48 -18.28
CA GLN A 95 4.17 -19.34 -19.30
C GLN A 95 4.69 -18.64 -20.58
N GLY A 96 5.99 -18.39 -20.69
CA GLY A 96 6.63 -17.75 -21.85
C GLY A 96 6.63 -16.22 -21.80
N VAL A 97 6.22 -15.60 -20.68
CA VAL A 97 6.24 -14.15 -20.54
C VAL A 97 7.66 -13.68 -20.20
N ARG A 98 8.27 -12.92 -21.10
CA ARG A 98 9.55 -12.24 -20.81
C ARG A 98 9.32 -11.21 -19.71
N ILE A 99 10.25 -11.09 -18.77
CA ILE A 99 10.23 -10.08 -17.70
C ILE A 99 11.41 -9.14 -17.94
N ASP A 100 11.13 -7.84 -17.91
CA ASP A 100 12.10 -6.75 -18.02
C ASP A 100 11.68 -5.61 -17.09
N ALA A 101 12.44 -4.52 -17.02
CA ALA A 101 12.13 -3.37 -16.16
C ALA A 101 10.74 -2.76 -16.43
N ARG A 102 10.32 -2.69 -17.71
CA ARG A 102 9.03 -2.09 -18.10
C ARG A 102 7.86 -2.96 -17.68
N ARG A 103 7.95 -4.27 -17.91
CA ARG A 103 6.94 -5.22 -17.45
C ARG A 103 6.96 -5.31 -15.93
N GLY A 104 8.14 -5.25 -15.32
CA GLY A 104 8.32 -5.13 -13.88
C GLY A 104 7.53 -3.95 -13.31
N LEU A 105 7.58 -2.77 -13.93
CA LEU A 105 6.75 -1.63 -13.53
C LEU A 105 5.24 -1.97 -13.55
N VAL A 106 4.75 -2.65 -14.60
CA VAL A 106 3.34 -3.07 -14.68
C VAL A 106 2.98 -4.03 -13.55
N TRP A 107 3.86 -4.98 -13.22
CA TRP A 107 3.69 -5.86 -12.06
C TRP A 107 3.71 -5.10 -10.72
N GLY A 108 4.59 -4.11 -10.58
CA GLY A 108 4.61 -3.21 -9.44
C GLY A 108 3.29 -2.47 -9.28
N LEU A 109 2.79 -1.86 -10.36
CA LEU A 109 1.50 -1.17 -10.37
C LEU A 109 0.32 -2.11 -10.11
N ALA A 110 0.38 -3.36 -10.56
CA ALA A 110 -0.60 -4.40 -10.24
C ALA A 110 -0.57 -4.76 -8.74
N GLY A 111 0.62 -4.87 -8.15
CA GLY A 111 0.79 -5.05 -6.70
C GLY A 111 0.24 -3.88 -5.90
N PHE A 112 0.53 -2.65 -6.32
CA PHE A 112 -0.08 -1.44 -5.75
C PHE A 112 -1.60 -1.46 -5.87
N ALA A 113 -2.12 -1.81 -7.05
CA ALA A 113 -3.55 -1.88 -7.29
C ALA A 113 -4.24 -2.88 -6.35
N ALA A 114 -3.66 -4.07 -6.20
CA ALA A 114 -4.22 -5.14 -5.40
C ALA A 114 -4.09 -4.92 -3.89
N LEU A 115 -2.93 -4.47 -3.40
CA LEU A 115 -2.66 -4.38 -1.96
C LEU A 115 -2.94 -3.01 -1.34
N ALA A 116 -3.03 -1.94 -2.13
CA ALA A 116 -3.21 -0.59 -1.62
C ALA A 116 -4.41 0.12 -2.24
N LEU A 117 -4.43 0.29 -3.57
CA LEU A 117 -5.40 1.17 -4.23
C LEU A 117 -6.82 0.64 -4.09
N ALA A 118 -7.10 -0.59 -4.55
CA ALA A 118 -8.45 -1.15 -4.54
C ALA A 118 -9.02 -1.24 -3.11
N PRO A 119 -8.29 -1.74 -2.10
CA PRO A 119 -8.80 -1.70 -0.73
C PRO A 119 -9.08 -0.27 -0.23
N SER A 120 -8.25 0.72 -0.59
CA SER A 120 -8.40 2.11 -0.13
C SER A 120 -9.64 2.83 -0.68
N PHE A 121 -10.28 2.32 -1.74
CA PHE A 121 -11.57 2.84 -2.18
C PHE A 121 -12.68 2.59 -1.14
N GLY A 122 -12.59 1.50 -0.38
CA GLY A 122 -13.54 1.16 0.66
C GLY A 122 -13.03 1.46 2.07
N LEU A 123 -11.74 1.24 2.31
CA LEU A 123 -11.08 1.39 3.60
C LEU A 123 -9.81 2.24 3.43
N PRO A 124 -9.94 3.57 3.33
CA PRO A 124 -8.79 4.45 3.13
C PRO A 124 -7.82 4.38 4.34
N PRO A 125 -6.53 4.69 4.15
CA PRO A 125 -5.59 4.79 5.26
C PRO A 125 -6.09 5.75 6.35
N GLU A 126 -6.08 5.26 7.60
CA GLU A 126 -6.62 5.92 8.78
C GLU A 126 -5.51 6.57 9.63
N LEU A 127 -5.78 7.73 10.23
CA LEU A 127 -4.89 8.43 11.16
C LEU A 127 -5.18 8.03 12.62
N PRO A 128 -4.23 8.23 13.54
CA PRO A 128 -4.53 8.28 14.97
C PRO A 128 -5.73 9.20 15.26
N GLY A 129 -6.63 8.78 16.16
CA GLY A 129 -7.85 9.53 16.47
C GLY A 129 -8.99 9.45 15.43
N THR A 130 -8.83 8.71 14.32
CA THR A 130 -9.96 8.38 13.45
C THR A 130 -10.70 7.16 13.97
N ILE A 131 -12.03 7.24 14.00
CA ILE A 131 -12.88 6.11 14.36
C ILE A 131 -13.19 5.31 13.10
N ALA A 132 -13.19 3.99 13.24
CA ALA A 132 -13.48 3.07 12.16
C ALA A 132 -14.37 1.94 12.64
N ALA A 133 -14.87 1.12 11.71
CA ALA A 133 -15.68 -0.05 12.01
C ALA A 133 -14.92 -1.05 12.91
N GLU A 134 -15.49 -2.23 13.15
CA GLU A 134 -14.76 -3.28 13.87
C GLU A 134 -13.58 -3.80 13.02
N VAL A 135 -12.44 -4.08 13.66
CA VAL A 135 -11.17 -4.38 12.97
C VAL A 135 -11.22 -5.70 12.22
N SER A 136 -11.80 -6.75 12.82
CA SER A 136 -11.86 -8.08 12.21
C SER A 136 -12.67 -8.09 10.91
N VAL A 137 -13.81 -7.38 10.87
CA VAL A 137 -14.63 -7.26 9.65
C VAL A 137 -13.90 -6.46 8.57
N ARG A 138 -13.18 -5.39 8.93
CA ARG A 138 -12.32 -4.64 8.00
C ARG A 138 -11.24 -5.52 7.41
N GLN A 139 -10.55 -6.30 8.24
CA GLN A 139 -9.48 -7.20 7.81
C GLN A 139 -10.00 -8.30 6.87
N ALA A 140 -11.16 -8.87 7.17
CA ALA A 140 -11.81 -9.86 6.31
C ALA A 140 -12.16 -9.27 4.94
N TRP A 141 -12.80 -8.09 4.92
CA TRP A 141 -13.13 -7.40 3.67
C TRP A 141 -11.88 -6.99 2.89
N TRP A 142 -10.86 -6.46 3.58
CA TRP A 142 -9.57 -6.09 2.98
C TRP A 142 -8.92 -7.29 2.32
N GLY A 143 -8.83 -8.43 3.02
CA GLY A 143 -8.26 -9.67 2.48
C GLY A 143 -9.04 -10.18 1.26
N PHE A 144 -10.38 -10.13 1.31
CA PHE A 144 -11.22 -10.45 0.17
C PHE A 144 -10.94 -9.54 -1.03
N CYS A 145 -10.87 -8.21 -0.83
CA CYS A 145 -10.59 -7.23 -1.86
C CYS A 145 -9.22 -7.46 -2.51
N VAL A 146 -8.18 -7.72 -1.70
CA VAL A 146 -6.82 -8.02 -2.17
C VAL A 146 -6.80 -9.26 -3.05
N ILE A 147 -7.39 -10.37 -2.57
CA ILE A 147 -7.41 -11.64 -3.30
C ILE A 147 -8.21 -11.50 -4.60
N ALA A 148 -9.41 -10.89 -4.54
CA ALA A 148 -10.26 -10.69 -5.71
C ALA A 148 -9.59 -9.81 -6.77
N THR A 149 -8.91 -8.73 -6.35
CA THR A 149 -8.18 -7.83 -7.26
C THR A 149 -6.98 -8.54 -7.88
N ALA A 150 -6.15 -9.22 -7.07
CA ALA A 150 -4.99 -9.95 -7.58
C ALA A 150 -5.40 -11.07 -8.55
N ALA A 151 -6.44 -11.84 -8.21
CA ALA A 151 -6.99 -12.89 -9.07
C ALA A 151 -7.58 -12.31 -10.35
N GLY A 152 -8.38 -11.25 -10.26
CA GLY A 152 -8.99 -10.63 -11.43
C GLY A 152 -7.96 -10.04 -12.39
N LEU A 153 -6.91 -9.38 -11.87
CA LEU A 153 -5.78 -8.91 -12.69
C LEU A 153 -5.04 -10.09 -13.35
N ALA A 154 -4.82 -11.20 -12.62
CA ALA A 154 -4.20 -12.39 -13.19
C ALA A 154 -5.06 -13.05 -14.28
N LEU A 155 -6.38 -13.13 -14.09
CA LEU A 155 -7.30 -13.65 -15.12
C LEU A 155 -7.24 -12.81 -16.39
N MET A 156 -7.22 -11.48 -16.26
CA MET A 156 -7.12 -10.58 -17.41
C MET A 156 -5.76 -10.64 -18.11
N ALA A 157 -4.68 -10.81 -17.35
CA ALA A 157 -3.32 -10.83 -17.90
C ALA A 157 -2.95 -12.17 -18.57
N PHE A 158 -3.42 -13.29 -18.03
CA PHE A 158 -3.00 -14.64 -18.46
C PHE A 158 -4.12 -15.48 -19.10
N GLY A 159 -5.38 -15.08 -18.94
CA GLY A 159 -6.53 -15.78 -19.53
C GLY A 159 -6.60 -15.62 -21.05
N ARG A 160 -7.22 -16.60 -21.73
CA ARG A 160 -7.33 -16.63 -23.21
C ARG A 160 -8.77 -16.41 -23.68
N GLY A 161 -9.00 -15.31 -24.38
CA GLY A 161 -10.30 -14.95 -24.95
C GLY A 161 -11.12 -13.99 -24.07
N PRO A 162 -12.21 -13.41 -24.61
CA PRO A 162 -12.95 -12.32 -23.96
C PRO A 162 -13.63 -12.72 -22.64
N ALA A 163 -13.97 -14.00 -22.46
CA ALA A 163 -14.60 -14.49 -21.22
C ALA A 163 -13.72 -14.25 -19.99
N TRP A 164 -12.39 -14.34 -20.10
CA TRP A 164 -11.48 -14.09 -18.98
C TRP A 164 -11.36 -12.61 -18.62
N LEU A 165 -11.53 -11.72 -19.60
CA LEU A 165 -11.62 -10.28 -19.35
C LEU A 165 -12.88 -9.96 -18.53
N VAL A 166 -14.01 -10.54 -18.92
CA VAL A 166 -15.28 -10.38 -18.19
C VAL A 166 -15.18 -10.97 -16.78
N ALA A 167 -14.63 -12.18 -16.63
CA ALA A 167 -14.46 -12.81 -15.32
C ALA A 167 -13.53 -12.00 -14.42
N GLY A 168 -12.42 -11.49 -14.95
CA GLY A 168 -11.51 -10.64 -14.20
C GLY A 168 -12.15 -9.32 -13.78
N ALA A 169 -12.86 -8.65 -14.69
CA ALA A 169 -13.62 -7.43 -14.37
C ALA A 169 -14.68 -7.67 -13.29
N ALA A 170 -15.38 -8.81 -13.35
CA ALA A 170 -16.35 -9.20 -12.33
C ALA A 170 -15.69 -9.40 -10.96
N LEU A 171 -14.50 -10.04 -10.90
CA LEU A 171 -13.74 -10.18 -9.66
C LEU A 171 -13.27 -8.84 -9.09
N LEU A 172 -12.82 -7.90 -9.95
CA LEU A 172 -12.46 -6.55 -9.53
C LEU A 172 -13.66 -5.80 -8.94
N ALA A 173 -14.84 -5.95 -9.55
CA ALA A 173 -16.06 -5.29 -9.08
C ALA A 173 -16.62 -5.89 -7.79
N ALA A 174 -16.44 -7.20 -7.57
CA ALA A 174 -17.03 -7.94 -6.46
C ALA A 174 -16.87 -7.28 -5.06
N PRO A 175 -15.65 -6.92 -4.58
CA PRO A 175 -15.49 -6.27 -3.27
C PRO A 175 -16.21 -4.94 -3.15
N HIS A 176 -16.31 -4.18 -4.25
CA HIS A 176 -16.96 -2.88 -4.27
C HIS A 176 -18.49 -2.99 -4.32
N VAL A 177 -19.02 -4.03 -4.97
CA VAL A 177 -20.46 -4.33 -4.97
C VAL A 177 -20.93 -4.84 -3.61
N ILE A 178 -20.11 -5.66 -2.93
CA ILE A 178 -20.40 -6.11 -1.55
C ILE A 178 -20.32 -4.92 -0.57
N GLY A 179 -19.41 -3.99 -0.83
CA GLY A 179 -19.23 -2.79 -0.02
C GLY A 179 -18.33 -3.05 1.20
N ALA A 180 -17.48 -2.08 1.51
CA ALA A 180 -16.65 -2.14 2.72
C ALA A 180 -17.51 -1.90 3.98
N PRO A 181 -17.11 -2.45 5.14
CA PRO A 181 -17.75 -2.13 6.41
C PRO A 181 -17.47 -0.67 6.79
N HIS A 182 -18.53 0.10 7.05
CA HIS A 182 -18.46 1.50 7.46
C HIS A 182 -19.09 1.72 8.83
N LEU A 183 -18.81 2.88 9.42
CA LEU A 183 -19.53 3.35 10.60
C LEU A 183 -20.96 3.76 10.26
N ASP A 184 -21.87 3.56 11.21
CA ASP A 184 -23.24 4.08 11.10
C ASP A 184 -23.30 5.61 11.25
N ARG A 185 -22.25 6.22 11.83
CA ARG A 185 -22.11 7.68 12.01
C ARG A 185 -20.64 8.09 11.91
N TYR A 186 -20.38 9.27 11.35
CA TYR A 186 -19.05 9.84 11.30
C TYR A 186 -18.79 10.73 12.51
N PHE A 187 -17.70 10.43 13.21
CA PHE A 187 -17.18 11.19 14.34
C PHE A 187 -15.70 10.83 14.53
N GLY A 188 -14.99 11.62 15.32
CA GLY A 188 -13.57 11.46 15.56
C GLY A 188 -12.94 12.77 15.98
N THR A 189 -11.69 12.71 16.43
CA THR A 189 -10.96 13.90 16.88
C THR A 189 -10.05 14.46 15.79
N ALA A 190 -9.58 13.61 14.89
CA ALA A 190 -8.69 14.00 13.79
C ALA A 190 -9.41 14.93 12.79
N ALA A 191 -8.72 16.01 12.40
CA ALA A 191 -9.19 16.93 11.37
C ALA A 191 -9.39 16.20 10.01
N PRO A 192 -10.57 16.31 9.36
CA PRO A 192 -10.82 15.65 8.07
C PRO A 192 -9.84 16.04 6.96
N GLU A 193 -9.37 17.29 6.95
CA GLU A 193 -8.39 17.78 5.98
C GLU A 193 -7.03 17.08 6.16
N LEU A 194 -6.64 16.81 7.41
CA LEU A 194 -5.43 16.06 7.74
C LEU A 194 -5.58 14.59 7.31
N ALA A 195 -6.74 13.98 7.55
CA ALA A 195 -7.04 12.61 7.14
C ALA A 195 -6.99 12.44 5.61
N ALA A 196 -7.58 13.37 4.86
CA ALA A 196 -7.53 13.36 3.40
C ALA A 196 -6.10 13.50 2.86
N LEU A 197 -5.30 14.40 3.46
CA LEU A 197 -3.90 14.59 3.09
C LEU A 197 -3.06 13.33 3.42
N PHE A 198 -3.30 12.71 4.57
CA PHE A 198 -2.65 11.46 4.95
C PHE A 198 -2.96 10.32 3.99
N SER A 199 -4.23 10.08 3.69
CA SER A 199 -4.65 9.04 2.74
C SER A 199 -3.99 9.23 1.38
N THR A 200 -3.98 10.46 0.86
CA THR A 200 -3.34 10.81 -0.42
C THR A 200 -1.83 10.54 -0.40
N ARG A 201 -1.12 10.97 0.64
CA ARG A 201 0.32 10.78 0.76
C ARG A 201 0.68 9.32 0.99
N ALA A 202 -0.06 8.59 1.82
CA ALA A 202 0.15 7.18 2.07
C ALA A 202 0.03 6.34 0.78
N LEU A 203 -1.00 6.61 -0.03
CA LEU A 203 -1.16 6.00 -1.34
C LEU A 203 -0.03 6.37 -2.31
N GLY A 204 0.37 7.65 -2.34
CA GLY A 204 1.48 8.12 -3.19
C GLY A 204 2.82 7.46 -2.84
N VAL A 205 3.14 7.34 -1.55
CA VAL A 205 4.35 6.64 -1.08
C VAL A 205 4.31 5.16 -1.44
N SER A 206 3.15 4.51 -1.25
CA SER A 206 2.95 3.11 -1.63
C SER A 206 3.15 2.90 -3.14
N ALA A 207 2.57 3.77 -3.97
CA ALA A 207 2.71 3.71 -5.43
C ALA A 207 4.18 3.83 -5.87
N ALA A 208 4.93 4.77 -5.29
CA ALA A 208 6.35 4.97 -5.61
C ALA A 208 7.20 3.73 -5.24
N ALA A 209 6.98 3.15 -4.06
CA ALA A 209 7.71 1.99 -3.60
C ALA A 209 7.37 0.72 -4.42
N TRP A 210 6.09 0.51 -4.76
CA TRP A 210 5.66 -0.58 -5.64
C TRP A 210 6.22 -0.44 -7.06
N ALA A 211 6.24 0.78 -7.60
CA ALA A 211 6.84 1.05 -8.90
C ALA A 211 8.34 0.73 -8.89
N LEU A 212 9.08 1.17 -7.86
CA LEU A 212 10.50 0.87 -7.72
C LEU A 212 10.75 -0.65 -7.58
N LEU A 213 9.96 -1.32 -6.72
CA LEU A 213 10.04 -2.77 -6.53
C LEU A 213 9.87 -3.51 -7.86
N GLY A 214 8.86 -3.12 -8.64
CA GLY A 214 8.58 -3.66 -9.95
C GLY A 214 9.72 -3.46 -10.94
N VAL A 215 10.17 -2.20 -11.11
CA VAL A 215 11.25 -1.84 -12.04
C VAL A 215 12.54 -2.56 -11.70
N MET A 216 12.97 -2.50 -10.44
CA MET A 216 14.20 -3.15 -10.00
C MET A 216 14.10 -4.67 -10.06
N GLY A 217 12.98 -5.23 -9.58
CA GLY A 217 12.76 -6.67 -9.60
C GLY A 217 12.82 -7.23 -11.02
N GLY A 218 12.13 -6.57 -11.97
CA GLY A 218 12.13 -6.96 -13.37
C GLY A 218 13.47 -6.76 -14.08
N TRP A 219 14.21 -5.69 -13.75
CA TRP A 219 15.55 -5.44 -14.26
C TRP A 219 16.57 -6.47 -13.77
N ILE A 220 16.60 -6.78 -12.47
CA ILE A 220 17.49 -7.79 -11.90
C ILE A 220 17.16 -9.16 -12.52
N TRP A 221 15.87 -9.51 -12.57
CA TRP A 221 15.42 -10.76 -13.16
C TRP A 221 15.92 -10.94 -14.59
N SER A 222 15.81 -9.91 -15.44
CA SER A 222 16.22 -10.01 -16.84
C SER A 222 17.71 -10.26 -17.00
N HIS A 223 18.57 -9.67 -16.15
CA HIS A 223 20.02 -9.82 -16.24
C HIS A 223 20.52 -11.19 -15.77
N GLU A 224 19.78 -11.86 -14.89
CA GLU A 224 20.14 -13.21 -14.45
C GLU A 224 19.57 -14.32 -15.34
N THR A 225 18.67 -13.98 -16.26
CA THR A 225 18.09 -14.90 -17.26
C THR A 225 18.69 -14.76 -18.66
N ALA A 226 19.50 -13.72 -18.88
CA ALA A 226 20.30 -13.54 -20.09
C ALA A 226 21.52 -14.46 -20.05
#